data_AF-A0A945ZCR9-F1
#
_entry.id   AF-A0A945ZCR9-F1
#
_cell.length_a   1.000
_cell.length_b   1.000
_cell.length_c   1.000
_cell.angle_alpha   90.00
_cell.angle_beta   90.00
_cell.angle_gamma   90.00
#
_symmetry.space_group_name_H-M   'P 1'
#
loop_
_entity.id
_entity.type
_entity.pdbx_description
1 polymer ?
#
loop_
_entity_poly.entity_id
_entity_poly.type
_entity_poly.pdbx_seq_one_letter_code
_entity_poly.pdbx_strand_id
1 'polypeptide(L)'
;MKTFSGLMSIFLMGTIFIATPLRGADAAEFEKLPTFQAAEVLGTKALQGENFVIEPLATNDGMMNRFTVSSPDLTSKVLGNEQALERAREMTAIAVIRRSKTSTAYADGLAAAISGPLADAKEAITNPLRTLENVPGAVERLVGDLVSAVANIGKDDGSGEENGLLKDLIGYSKTKRNLAHDLGVDAYSTNPV
;
A
#
# COMPACT_ATOMS: atom_id res chain seq x y z
N MET A 1 -66.53 -29.95 71.34
CA MET A 1 -67.29 -30.57 70.23
C MET A 1 -67.29 -29.59 69.07
N LYS A 2 -66.71 -29.98 67.91
CA LYS A 2 -66.97 -29.53 66.51
C LYS A 2 -67.30 -28.03 66.27
N THR A 3 -66.70 -27.24 65.39
CA THR A 3 -66.07 -27.44 64.06
C THR A 3 -65.76 -26.04 63.45
N PHE A 4 -64.77 -25.96 62.55
CA PHE A 4 -64.65 -25.01 61.40
C PHE A 4 -64.60 -23.50 61.71
N SER A 5 -63.89 -22.59 61.03
CA SER A 5 -63.20 -22.49 59.73
C SER A 5 -62.35 -21.21 59.87
N GLY A 6 -61.04 -21.16 59.62
CA GLY A 6 -60.49 -21.11 58.27
C GLY A 6 -60.93 -19.84 57.53
N LEU A 7 -60.23 -18.71 57.72
CA LEU A 7 -60.10 -17.70 56.66
C LEU A 7 -58.77 -16.94 56.78
N MET A 8 -57.90 -17.30 55.84
CA MET A 8 -56.60 -16.73 55.55
C MET A 8 -56.81 -15.37 54.86
N SER A 9 -56.21 -14.31 55.38
CA SER A 9 -56.18 -12.99 54.72
C SER A 9 -54.74 -12.52 54.65
N ILE A 10 -54.04 -12.94 53.59
CA ILE A 10 -52.71 -12.46 53.23
C ILE A 10 -52.91 -11.21 52.37
N PHE A 11 -52.50 -10.07 52.90
CA PHE A 11 -52.51 -8.78 52.21
C PHE A 11 -51.40 -8.80 51.14
N LEU A 12 -51.77 -9.02 49.87
CA LEU A 12 -50.83 -8.93 48.74
C LEU A 12 -50.76 -7.47 48.27
N MET A 13 -49.77 -6.73 48.76
CA MET A 13 -49.43 -5.39 48.30
C MET A 13 -48.78 -5.49 46.91
N GLY A 14 -49.59 -5.31 45.85
CA GLY A 14 -49.10 -5.27 44.47
C GLY A 14 -48.46 -3.93 44.14
N THR A 15 -47.13 -3.89 44.06
CA THR A 15 -46.38 -2.75 43.51
C THR A 15 -46.50 -2.75 41.99
N ILE A 16 -47.20 -1.75 41.43
CA ILE A 16 -47.20 -1.46 40.00
C ILE A 16 -45.85 -0.81 39.67
N PHE A 17 -44.95 -1.56 39.03
CA PHE A 17 -43.81 -0.98 38.30
C PHE A 17 -44.36 -0.39 37.00
N ILE A 18 -44.50 0.94 36.94
CA ILE A 18 -44.66 1.63 35.67
C ILE A 18 -43.30 1.55 34.98
N ALA A 19 -43.17 0.64 34.01
CA ALA A 19 -42.05 0.63 33.09
C ALA A 19 -42.17 1.84 32.17
N THR A 20 -41.56 2.96 32.58
CA THR A 20 -41.31 4.08 31.67
C THR A 20 -40.43 3.52 30.55
N PRO A 21 -40.86 3.51 29.28
CA PRO A 21 -39.92 3.21 28.22
C PRO A 21 -38.84 4.28 28.29
N LEU A 22 -37.58 3.88 28.48
CA LEU A 22 -36.45 4.73 28.13
C LEU A 22 -36.64 5.01 26.64
N ARG A 23 -37.23 6.18 26.37
CA ARG A 23 -37.21 6.80 25.05
C ARG A 23 -35.72 6.90 24.72
N GLY A 24 -35.26 6.02 23.82
CA GLY A 24 -33.92 6.12 23.26
C GLY A 24 -33.75 7.56 22.82
N ALA A 25 -32.68 8.20 23.26
CA ALA A 25 -32.31 9.52 22.77
C ALA A 25 -32.45 9.48 21.24
N ASP A 26 -33.32 10.32 20.69
CA ASP A 26 -33.40 10.54 19.26
C ASP A 26 -31.95 10.73 18.79
N ALA A 27 -31.48 9.86 17.90
CA ALA A 27 -30.18 10.01 17.29
C ALA A 27 -30.19 11.39 16.64
N ALA A 28 -29.50 12.36 17.24
CA ALA A 28 -29.44 13.71 16.73
C ALA A 28 -29.07 13.62 15.24
N GLU A 29 -29.89 14.22 14.37
CA GLU A 29 -29.50 14.41 12.98
C GLU A 29 -28.24 15.27 12.99
N PHE A 30 -27.08 14.62 12.87
CA PHE A 30 -25.81 15.32 12.78
C PHE A 30 -25.81 16.20 11.54
N GLU A 31 -25.21 17.38 11.66
CA GLU A 31 -24.99 18.27 10.53
C GLU A 31 -24.20 17.52 9.44
N LYS A 32 -24.72 17.54 8.21
CA LYS A 32 -24.05 16.92 7.06
C LYS A 32 -22.88 17.77 6.64
N LEU A 33 -21.78 17.12 6.29
CA LEU A 33 -20.60 17.79 5.76
C LEU A 33 -20.98 18.61 4.51
N PRO A 34 -20.56 19.89 4.42
CA PRO A 34 -20.78 20.69 3.23
C PRO A 34 -20.13 20.02 2.01
N THR A 35 -20.82 20.09 0.87
CA THR A 35 -20.34 19.59 -0.42
C THR A 35 -20.02 20.75 -1.35
N PHE A 36 -19.02 20.56 -2.21
CA PHE A 36 -18.59 21.57 -3.18
C PHE A 36 -18.04 20.90 -4.44
N GLN A 37 -17.90 21.67 -5.51
CA GLN A 37 -17.35 21.19 -6.77
C GLN A 37 -15.83 21.05 -6.66
N ALA A 38 -15.30 19.84 -6.81
CA ALA A 38 -13.86 19.58 -6.73
C ALA A 38 -13.04 20.44 -7.73
N ALA A 39 -13.64 20.76 -8.88
CA ALA A 39 -13.05 21.64 -9.90
C ALA A 39 -12.74 23.06 -9.40
N GLU A 40 -13.48 23.57 -8.41
CA GLU A 40 -13.26 24.92 -7.86
C GLU A 40 -11.90 25.04 -7.16
N VAL A 41 -11.40 23.92 -6.63
CA VAL A 41 -10.15 23.87 -5.86
C VAL A 41 -9.02 23.20 -6.61
N LEU A 42 -9.30 22.11 -7.34
CA LEU A 42 -8.29 21.34 -8.08
C LEU A 42 -8.11 21.80 -9.54
N GLY A 43 -9.08 22.55 -10.06
CA GLY A 43 -9.18 22.86 -11.48
C GLY A 43 -9.77 21.71 -12.31
N THR A 44 -10.49 22.04 -13.38
CA THR A 44 -11.21 21.07 -14.21
C THR A 44 -10.30 20.03 -14.87
N LYS A 45 -9.10 20.43 -15.27
CA LYS A 45 -8.11 19.54 -15.92
C LYS A 45 -7.57 18.46 -14.99
N ALA A 46 -7.65 18.66 -13.68
CA ALA A 46 -7.14 17.70 -12.70
C ALA A 46 -8.14 16.59 -12.36
N LEU A 47 -9.42 16.73 -12.74
CA LEU A 47 -10.45 15.78 -12.34
C LEU A 47 -10.43 14.47 -13.12
N GLN A 48 -9.76 14.43 -14.28
CA GLN A 48 -9.76 13.24 -15.12
C GLN A 48 -8.45 13.10 -15.88
N GLY A 49 -7.92 11.87 -15.85
CA GLY A 49 -6.83 11.43 -16.71
C GLY A 49 -7.18 10.12 -17.41
N GLU A 50 -6.22 9.54 -18.14
CA GLU A 50 -6.44 8.28 -18.87
C GLU A 50 -6.85 7.13 -17.94
N ASN A 51 -6.30 7.07 -16.73
CA ASN A 51 -6.44 5.93 -15.81
C ASN A 51 -7.03 6.31 -14.45
N PHE A 52 -7.53 7.54 -14.28
CA PHE A 52 -8.16 7.97 -13.03
C PHE A 52 -9.26 9.01 -13.25
N VAL A 53 -10.16 9.10 -12.28
CA VAL A 53 -11.18 10.12 -12.14
C VAL A 53 -11.22 10.56 -10.68
N ILE A 54 -11.26 11.87 -10.43
CA ILE A 54 -11.60 12.45 -9.13
C ILE A 54 -13.10 12.78 -9.17
N GLU A 55 -13.85 12.33 -8.16
CA GLU A 55 -15.29 12.62 -8.10
C GLU A 55 -15.55 14.13 -8.17
N PRO A 56 -16.56 14.56 -8.93
CA PRO A 56 -16.81 15.99 -9.17
C PRO A 56 -17.28 16.72 -7.90
N LEU A 57 -17.84 15.99 -6.94
CA LEU A 57 -18.27 16.51 -5.65
C LEU A 57 -17.30 16.03 -4.56
N ALA A 58 -16.87 16.98 -3.74
CA ALA A 58 -16.03 16.75 -2.57
C ALA A 58 -16.73 17.26 -1.31
N THR A 59 -16.30 16.77 -0.15
CA THR A 59 -16.79 17.25 1.16
C THR A 59 -15.70 17.99 1.90
N ASN A 60 -16.05 18.93 2.78
CA ASN A 60 -15.09 19.57 3.68
C ASN A 60 -15.52 19.32 5.14
N ASP A 61 -14.58 18.93 6.01
CA ASP A 61 -14.84 18.63 7.43
C ASP A 61 -14.57 19.79 8.40
N GLY A 62 -14.53 21.02 7.87
CA GLY A 62 -14.17 22.24 8.59
C GLY A 62 -12.67 22.47 8.68
N MET A 63 -11.84 21.47 8.32
CA MET A 63 -10.38 21.59 8.30
C MET A 63 -9.80 21.26 6.94
N MET A 64 -10.20 20.14 6.35
CA MET A 64 -9.63 19.62 5.11
C MET A 64 -10.72 19.22 4.11
N ASN A 65 -10.39 19.37 2.84
CA ASN A 65 -11.18 18.82 1.76
C ASN A 65 -10.98 17.30 1.70
N ARG A 66 -12.05 16.56 1.43
CA ARG A 66 -12.02 15.12 1.23
C ARG A 66 -12.49 14.81 -0.18
N PHE A 67 -11.63 14.11 -0.91
CA PHE A 67 -11.89 13.71 -2.28
C PHE A 67 -11.97 12.19 -2.39
N THR A 68 -12.67 11.71 -3.42
CA THR A 68 -12.61 10.33 -3.86
C THR A 68 -11.87 10.30 -5.19
N VAL A 69 -10.83 9.48 -5.28
CA VAL A 69 -10.04 9.26 -6.50
C VAL A 69 -10.18 7.79 -6.89
N SER A 70 -10.63 7.54 -8.11
CA SER A 70 -10.92 6.21 -8.62
C SER A 70 -10.14 5.92 -9.91
N SER A 71 -9.70 4.68 -10.05
CA SER A 71 -9.25 4.04 -11.28
C SER A 71 -10.15 2.81 -11.53
N PRO A 72 -10.06 2.11 -12.68
CA PRO A 72 -10.90 0.93 -12.94
C PRO A 72 -10.89 -0.12 -11.83
N ASP A 73 -9.75 -0.30 -11.15
CA ASP A 73 -9.57 -1.39 -10.17
C ASP A 73 -9.39 -0.89 -8.73
N LEU A 74 -9.22 0.41 -8.50
CA LEU A 74 -8.88 0.98 -7.20
C LEU A 74 -9.68 2.24 -6.92
N THR A 75 -10.15 2.42 -5.69
CA THR A 75 -10.81 3.67 -5.25
C THR A 75 -10.23 4.07 -3.90
N SER A 76 -9.89 5.35 -3.77
CA SER A 76 -9.27 5.90 -2.58
C SER A 76 -9.98 7.17 -2.12
N LYS A 77 -10.15 7.29 -0.80
CA LYS A 77 -10.59 8.51 -0.13
C LYS A 77 -9.38 9.20 0.46
N VAL A 78 -9.18 10.46 0.08
CA VAL A 78 -7.97 11.23 0.41
C VAL A 78 -8.34 12.53 1.10
N LEU A 79 -7.43 13.02 1.94
CA LEU A 79 -7.59 14.22 2.75
C LEU A 79 -6.65 15.31 2.26
N GLY A 80 -7.21 16.34 1.66
CA GLY A 80 -6.50 17.51 1.17
C GLY A 80 -6.29 17.49 -0.34
N ASN A 81 -6.03 18.67 -0.88
CA ASN A 81 -5.95 18.91 -2.32
C ASN A 81 -4.74 18.21 -2.94
N GLU A 82 -3.56 18.40 -2.35
CA GLU A 82 -2.32 17.80 -2.86
C GLU A 82 -2.34 16.28 -2.78
N GLN A 83 -2.91 15.70 -1.71
CA GLN A 83 -3.06 14.25 -1.62
C GLN A 83 -3.97 13.69 -2.72
N ALA A 84 -4.99 14.43 -3.15
CA ALA A 84 -5.82 14.02 -4.28
C ALA A 84 -5.06 14.04 -5.61
N LEU A 85 -4.24 15.07 -5.83
CA LEU A 85 -3.41 15.16 -7.03
C LEU A 85 -2.29 14.11 -7.04
N GLU A 86 -1.66 13.87 -5.90
CA GLU A 86 -0.68 12.81 -5.72
C GLU A 86 -1.30 11.45 -6.01
N ARG A 87 -2.47 11.16 -5.42
CA ARG A 87 -3.18 9.91 -5.65
C ARG A 87 -3.55 9.69 -7.12
N ALA A 88 -3.95 10.75 -7.82
CA ALA A 88 -4.23 10.69 -9.25
C ALA A 88 -2.97 10.30 -10.08
N ARG A 89 -1.80 10.86 -9.72
CA ARG A 89 -0.51 10.49 -10.35
C ARG A 89 -0.13 9.04 -10.04
N GLU A 90 -0.29 8.62 -8.78
CA GLU A 90 -0.04 7.23 -8.35
C GLU A 90 -0.91 6.24 -9.13
N MET A 91 -2.20 6.52 -9.31
CA MET A 91 -3.11 5.65 -10.10
C MET A 91 -2.65 5.50 -11.55
N THR A 92 -2.16 6.59 -12.15
CA THR A 92 -1.57 6.56 -13.50
C THR A 92 -0.30 5.71 -13.54
N ALA A 93 0.60 5.89 -12.56
CA ALA A 93 1.84 5.12 -12.46
C ALA A 93 1.56 3.61 -12.26
N ILE A 94 0.60 3.25 -11.41
CA ILE A 94 0.18 1.87 -11.19
C ILE A 94 -0.36 1.26 -12.49
N ALA A 95 -1.18 1.99 -13.25
CA ALA A 95 -1.69 1.52 -14.53
C ALA A 95 -0.56 1.25 -15.54
N VAL A 96 0.42 2.15 -15.64
CA VAL A 96 1.60 1.97 -16.52
C VAL A 96 2.43 0.76 -16.09
N ILE A 97 2.72 0.62 -14.79
CA ILE A 97 3.48 -0.52 -14.25
C ILE A 97 2.71 -1.84 -14.46
N ARG A 98 1.39 -1.86 -14.30
CA ARG A 98 0.58 -3.06 -14.57
C ARG A 98 0.61 -3.43 -16.06
N ARG A 99 0.53 -2.43 -16.94
CA ARG A 99 0.61 -2.61 -18.40
C ARG A 99 1.99 -3.12 -18.83
N SER A 100 3.08 -2.69 -18.18
CA SER A 100 4.42 -3.17 -18.52
C SER A 100 4.65 -4.62 -18.11
N LYS A 101 4.00 -5.12 -17.04
CA LYS A 101 4.08 -6.53 -16.61
C LYS A 101 3.55 -7.53 -17.65
N THR A 102 2.67 -7.09 -18.55
CA THR A 102 2.14 -7.95 -19.63
C THR A 102 2.95 -7.88 -20.92
N SER A 103 4.04 -7.08 -20.94
CA SER A 103 4.90 -6.94 -22.11
C SER A 103 5.87 -8.10 -22.28
N THR A 104 6.31 -8.34 -23.52
CA THR A 104 7.37 -9.32 -23.84
C THR A 104 8.68 -8.95 -23.15
N ALA A 105 9.01 -7.66 -23.07
CA ALA A 105 10.22 -7.18 -22.38
C ALA A 105 10.25 -7.58 -20.89
N TYR A 106 9.09 -7.57 -20.22
CA TYR A 106 9.00 -8.07 -18.84
C TYR A 106 9.19 -9.58 -18.77
N ALA A 107 8.60 -10.35 -19.69
CA ALA A 107 8.77 -11.79 -19.76
C ALA A 107 10.23 -12.19 -20.06
N ASP A 108 10.87 -11.52 -21.01
CA ASP A 108 12.27 -11.72 -21.38
C ASP A 108 13.20 -11.34 -20.21
N GLY A 109 12.94 -10.22 -19.53
CA GLY A 109 13.67 -9.80 -18.34
C GLY A 109 13.52 -10.78 -17.17
N LEU A 110 12.32 -11.32 -16.96
CA LEU A 110 12.08 -12.35 -15.95
C LEU A 110 12.82 -13.65 -16.30
N ALA A 111 12.78 -14.08 -17.57
CA ALA A 111 13.52 -15.25 -18.03
C ALA A 111 15.03 -15.06 -17.82
N ALA A 112 15.57 -13.90 -18.20
CA ALA A 112 16.97 -13.54 -18.00
C ALA A 112 17.36 -13.51 -16.51
N ALA A 113 16.50 -12.99 -15.63
CA ALA A 113 16.76 -12.98 -14.19
C ALA A 113 16.82 -14.39 -13.57
N ILE A 114 16.05 -15.33 -14.11
CA ILE A 114 16.07 -16.74 -13.69
C ILE A 114 17.31 -17.46 -14.26
N SER A 115 17.64 -17.22 -15.54
CA SER A 115 18.72 -17.94 -16.22
C SER A 115 20.11 -17.35 -15.99
N GLY A 116 20.21 -16.04 -15.73
CA GLY A 116 21.46 -15.30 -15.59
C GLY A 116 22.38 -15.88 -14.50
N PRO A 117 21.92 -16.03 -13.25
CA PRO A 117 22.71 -16.62 -12.17
C PRO A 117 23.21 -18.04 -12.50
N LEU A 118 22.44 -18.79 -13.30
CA LEU A 118 22.78 -20.16 -13.69
C LEU A 118 23.89 -20.21 -14.76
N ALA A 119 23.85 -19.27 -15.71
CA ALA A 119 24.89 -19.11 -16.72
C ALA A 119 26.19 -18.56 -16.10
N ASP A 120 26.06 -17.56 -15.23
CA ASP A 120 27.19 -16.88 -14.58
C ASP A 120 27.90 -17.81 -13.58
N ALA A 121 27.19 -18.64 -12.83
CA ALA A 121 27.79 -19.64 -11.94
C ALA A 121 28.61 -20.69 -12.72
N LYS A 122 28.12 -21.10 -13.90
CA LYS A 122 28.84 -22.05 -14.76
C LYS A 122 30.14 -21.44 -15.30
N GLU A 123 30.10 -20.16 -15.67
CA GLU A 123 31.27 -19.43 -16.18
C GLU A 123 32.29 -19.08 -15.08
N ALA A 124 31.81 -18.74 -13.87
CA ALA A 124 32.66 -18.50 -12.70
C ALA A 124 33.45 -19.75 -12.25
N ILE A 125 32.84 -20.94 -12.33
CA ILE A 125 33.52 -22.22 -12.03
C ILE A 125 34.56 -22.56 -13.11
N THR A 126 34.32 -22.19 -14.36
CA THR A 126 35.20 -22.57 -15.48
C THR A 126 36.40 -21.64 -15.66
N ASN A 127 36.40 -20.41 -15.13
CA ASN A 127 37.53 -19.48 -15.27
C ASN A 127 37.89 -18.67 -14.00
N PRO A 128 38.25 -19.30 -12.86
CA PRO A 128 38.58 -18.56 -11.64
C PRO A 128 39.98 -17.90 -11.63
N LEU A 129 40.89 -18.30 -12.53
CA LEU A 129 42.33 -18.09 -12.32
C LEU A 129 43.01 -17.03 -13.20
N ARG A 130 42.31 -16.38 -14.15
CA ARG A 130 42.97 -15.51 -15.15
C ARG A 130 43.06 -14.02 -14.78
N THR A 131 42.61 -13.63 -13.58
CA THR A 131 42.50 -12.21 -13.18
C THR A 131 43.38 -11.84 -11.99
N LEU A 132 44.13 -12.79 -11.41
CA LEU A 132 44.67 -12.66 -10.05
C LEU A 132 46.18 -12.45 -9.92
N GLU A 133 46.93 -12.11 -10.99
CA GLU A 133 48.39 -12.05 -10.82
C GLU A 133 48.95 -10.74 -10.23
N ASN A 134 48.23 -9.60 -10.18
CA ASN A 134 48.86 -8.32 -9.73
C ASN A 134 47.93 -7.26 -9.10
N VAL A 135 46.86 -7.63 -8.41
CA VAL A 135 45.91 -6.63 -7.88
C VAL A 135 46.15 -6.35 -6.38
N PRO A 136 46.29 -5.08 -5.92
CA PRO A 136 46.44 -4.74 -4.51
C PRO A 136 45.25 -5.20 -3.67
N GLY A 137 45.49 -5.66 -2.43
CA GLY A 137 44.50 -6.33 -1.57
C GLY A 137 43.21 -5.56 -1.23
N ALA A 138 43.09 -4.27 -1.57
CA ALA A 138 41.84 -3.52 -1.45
C ALA A 138 40.78 -3.96 -2.49
N VAL A 139 41.22 -4.36 -3.68
CA VAL A 139 40.33 -4.83 -4.75
C VAL A 139 39.97 -6.31 -4.55
N GLU A 140 40.85 -7.11 -3.93
CA GLU A 140 40.54 -8.50 -3.57
C GLU A 140 39.33 -8.60 -2.64
N ARG A 141 39.20 -7.70 -1.65
CA ARG A 141 38.03 -7.67 -0.77
C ARG A 141 36.76 -7.35 -1.55
N LEU A 142 36.80 -6.32 -2.41
CA LEU A 142 35.65 -5.93 -3.22
C LEU A 142 35.23 -7.03 -4.21
N VAL A 143 36.21 -7.73 -4.82
CA VAL A 143 35.95 -8.88 -5.69
C VAL A 143 35.43 -10.07 -4.87
N GLY A 144 35.99 -10.33 -3.68
CA GLY A 144 35.52 -11.37 -2.77
C GLY A 144 34.09 -11.14 -2.29
N ASP A 145 33.75 -9.91 -1.92
CA ASP A 145 32.40 -9.49 -1.54
C ASP A 145 31.43 -9.64 -2.71
N LEU A 146 31.84 -9.26 -3.92
CA LEU A 146 31.07 -9.42 -5.15
C LEU A 146 30.82 -10.89 -5.51
N VAL A 147 31.86 -11.72 -5.48
CA VAL A 147 31.77 -13.16 -5.76
C VAL A 147 30.91 -13.86 -4.70
N SER A 148 31.04 -13.47 -3.42
CA SER A 148 30.21 -14.02 -2.35
C SER A 148 28.74 -13.63 -2.49
N ALA A 149 28.47 -12.36 -2.80
CA ALA A 149 27.12 -11.87 -3.04
C ALA A 149 26.44 -12.59 -4.22
N VAL A 150 27.19 -12.88 -5.30
CA VAL A 150 26.68 -13.63 -6.46
C VAL A 150 26.52 -15.12 -6.17
N ALA A 151 27.47 -15.75 -5.47
CA ALA A 151 27.42 -17.17 -5.13
C ALA A 151 26.28 -17.53 -4.16
N ASN A 152 25.82 -16.54 -3.37
CA ASN A 152 24.69 -16.68 -2.45
C ASN A 152 23.33 -16.34 -3.11
N ILE A 153 23.29 -15.93 -4.38
CA ILE A 153 22.03 -15.76 -5.14
C ILE A 153 21.33 -17.13 -5.22
N GLY A 154 20.26 -17.28 -4.44
CA GLY A 154 19.46 -18.51 -4.36
C GLY A 154 19.78 -19.43 -3.17
N LYS A 155 20.77 -19.10 -2.33
CA LYS A 155 21.05 -19.79 -1.06
C LYS A 155 20.55 -18.96 0.14
N ASP A 156 19.26 -19.14 0.39
CA ASP A 156 18.51 -19.04 1.67
C ASP A 156 18.16 -17.68 2.34
N ASP A 157 17.00 -17.76 3.00
CA ASP A 157 16.47 -17.09 4.20
C ASP A 157 16.90 -15.66 4.62
N GLY A 158 16.36 -14.67 3.92
CA GLY A 158 15.76 -13.51 4.62
C GLY A 158 16.66 -12.63 5.51
N SER A 159 17.99 -12.67 5.37
CA SER A 159 18.88 -11.75 6.07
C SER A 159 18.85 -10.36 5.38
N GLY A 160 18.61 -9.31 6.16
CA GLY A 160 18.30 -7.96 5.64
C GLY A 160 19.49 -7.19 5.07
N GLU A 161 20.71 -7.46 5.54
CA GLU A 161 21.94 -6.76 5.11
C GLU A 161 22.47 -7.30 3.78
N GLU A 162 22.52 -8.62 3.61
CA GLU A 162 23.06 -9.28 2.41
C GLU A 162 22.20 -9.00 1.17
N ASN A 163 20.87 -8.98 1.36
CA ASN A 163 19.92 -8.56 0.34
C ASN A 163 20.04 -7.07 -0.01
N GLY A 164 20.43 -6.21 0.94
CA GLY A 164 20.64 -4.78 0.71
C GLY A 164 21.85 -4.53 -0.20
N LEU A 165 22.97 -5.18 0.10
CA LEU A 165 24.20 -5.09 -0.68
C LEU A 165 24.01 -5.58 -2.12
N LEU A 166 23.33 -6.72 -2.30
CA LEU A 166 23.02 -7.23 -3.64
C LEU A 166 22.09 -6.28 -4.42
N LYS A 167 21.04 -5.74 -3.78
CA LYS A 167 20.12 -4.78 -4.41
C LYS A 167 20.82 -3.50 -4.88
N ASP A 168 21.77 -3.00 -4.09
CA ASP A 168 22.52 -1.80 -4.45
C ASP A 168 23.54 -2.08 -5.55
N LEU A 169 24.20 -3.24 -5.52
CA LEU A 169 25.13 -3.69 -6.57
C LEU A 169 24.45 -3.84 -7.93
N ILE A 170 23.27 -4.46 -7.99
CA ILE A 170 22.49 -4.59 -9.24
C ILE A 170 21.78 -3.28 -9.63
N GLY A 171 21.95 -2.21 -8.86
CA GLY A 171 21.38 -0.89 -9.15
C GLY A 171 19.85 -0.82 -8.98
N TYR A 172 19.24 -1.73 -8.22
CA TYR A 172 17.79 -1.79 -8.02
C TYR A 172 17.25 -0.47 -7.44
N SER A 173 17.91 0.06 -6.40
CA SER A 173 17.55 1.32 -5.76
C SER A 173 17.57 2.50 -6.73
N LYS A 174 18.55 2.54 -7.65
CA LYS A 174 18.65 3.59 -8.69
C LYS A 174 17.55 3.44 -9.73
N THR A 175 17.30 2.22 -10.19
CA THR A 175 16.24 1.93 -11.17
C THR A 175 14.87 2.27 -10.63
N LYS A 176 14.58 1.92 -9.37
CA LYS A 176 13.34 2.28 -8.68
C LYS A 176 13.12 3.80 -8.66
N ARG A 177 14.15 4.58 -8.30
CA ARG A 177 14.07 6.05 -8.27
C ARG A 177 13.90 6.66 -9.65
N ASN A 178 14.62 6.15 -10.66
CA ASN A 178 14.50 6.62 -12.03
C ASN A 178 13.10 6.34 -12.59
N LEU A 179 12.58 5.13 -12.39
CA LEU A 179 11.22 4.79 -12.81
C LEU A 179 10.17 5.66 -12.12
N ALA A 180 10.31 5.90 -10.82
CA ALA A 180 9.41 6.78 -10.08
C ALA A 180 9.48 8.24 -10.58
N HIS A 181 10.69 8.73 -10.85
CA HIS A 181 10.93 10.05 -11.45
C HIS A 181 10.24 10.18 -12.82
N ASP A 182 10.43 9.19 -13.70
CA ASP A 182 9.84 9.19 -15.05
C ASP A 182 8.30 9.12 -15.01
N LEU A 183 7.75 8.47 -13.99
CA LEU A 183 6.31 8.39 -13.75
C LEU A 183 5.76 9.56 -12.92
N GLY A 184 6.61 10.47 -12.43
CA GLY A 184 6.22 11.63 -11.64
C GLY A 184 5.62 11.29 -10.27
N VAL A 185 6.06 10.19 -9.65
CA VAL A 185 5.60 9.72 -8.33
C VAL A 185 6.76 9.57 -7.35
N ASP A 186 6.47 9.54 -6.05
CA ASP A 186 7.47 9.27 -5.03
C ASP A 186 7.82 7.77 -4.98
N ALA A 187 9.12 7.46 -5.10
CA ALA A 187 9.65 6.10 -4.99
C ALA A 187 9.40 5.47 -3.61
N TYR A 188 9.13 6.26 -2.57
CA TYR A 188 8.96 5.80 -1.20
C TYR A 188 7.56 6.04 -0.64
N SER A 189 6.58 6.39 -1.50
CA SER A 189 5.19 6.46 -1.07
C SER A 189 4.73 5.14 -0.44
N THR A 190 4.17 5.25 0.77
CA THR A 190 3.51 4.15 1.49
C THR A 190 2.00 4.35 1.54
N ASN A 191 1.47 5.19 0.65
CA ASN A 191 0.06 5.49 0.58
C ASN A 191 -0.74 4.20 0.30
N PRO A 192 -1.80 3.91 1.09
CA PRO A 192 -2.63 2.75 0.83
C PRO A 192 -3.47 3.00 -0.43
N VAL A 193 -3.25 2.23 -1.50
CA VAL A 193 -3.92 2.36 -2.81
C VAL A 193 -4.73 1.13 -3.17
#